data_AF-A0AAN9I4J6-F1
#
_entry.id   AF-A0AAN9I4J6-F1
#
_cell.length_a   1.000
_cell.length_b   1.000
_cell.length_c   1.000
_cell.angle_alpha   90.00
_cell.angle_beta   90.00
_cell.angle_gamma   90.00
#
_symmetry.space_group_name_H-M   'P 1'
#
loop_
_entity.id
_entity.type
_entity.pdbx_description
1 polymer ?
#
loop_
_entity_poly.entity_id
_entity_poly.type
_entity_poly.pdbx_seq_one_letter_code
_entity_poly.pdbx_strand_id
1 'polypeptide(L)'
;MEVGSILHFLQDKTILITEATGFLAKILLEKILRVQPNVKGLYLLLRAADAKSATHRMHNEIIGKDLFRLLKGKSGSNFNSFISKKVTLGTFHVKT
;
A
#
# COMPACT_ATOMS: atom_id res chain seq x y z
N MET A 1 21.43 -16.89 15.73
CA MET A 1 20.03 -16.63 15.34
C MET A 1 20.03 -16.37 13.85
N GLU A 2 19.47 -17.27 13.04
CA GLU A 2 19.26 -16.98 11.62
C GLU A 2 18.25 -15.85 11.53
N VAL A 3 18.71 -14.66 11.12
CA VAL A 3 17.79 -13.60 10.71
C VAL A 3 17.18 -14.10 9.40
N GLY A 4 16.02 -14.77 9.48
CA GLY A 4 15.29 -15.20 8.31
C GLY A 4 15.13 -14.03 7.33
N SER A 5 15.24 -14.32 6.03
CA SER A 5 15.11 -13.31 4.97
C SER A 5 13.89 -12.42 5.25
N ILE A 6 14.07 -11.09 5.17
CA ILE A 6 12.98 -10.10 5.37
C ILE A 6 11.78 -10.44 4.49
N LEU A 7 12.01 -11.02 3.30
CA LEU A 7 10.94 -11.48 2.42
C LEU A 7 10.09 -12.58 3.05
N HIS A 8 10.72 -13.57 3.70
CA HIS A 8 10.02 -14.63 4.41
C HIS A 8 9.30 -14.09 5.65
N PHE A 9 9.91 -13.13 6.36
CA PHE A 9 9.26 -12.48 7.50
C PHE A 9 7.96 -11.76 7.12
N LEU A 10 7.93 -11.06 5.98
CA LEU A 10 6.78 -10.29 5.50
C LEU A 10 5.68 -11.16 4.86
N GLN A 11 5.97 -12.43 4.56
CA GLN A 11 4.99 -13.35 4.01
C GLN A 11 3.84 -13.56 5.00
N ASP A 12 2.60 -13.55 4.49
CA ASP A 12 1.38 -13.74 5.26
C ASP A 12 1.17 -12.76 6.44
N LYS A 13 1.97 -11.69 6.49
CA LYS A 13 1.80 -10.61 7.47
C LYS A 13 0.76 -9.60 7.03
N THR A 14 0.08 -9.05 8.02
CA THR A 14 -0.76 -7.88 7.89
C THR A 14 -0.02 -6.68 8.46
N ILE A 15 0.13 -5.61 7.69
CA ILE A 15 0.95 -4.45 8.06
C ILE A 15 0.07 -3.20 8.00
N LEU A 16 0.13 -2.38 9.05
CA LEU A 16 -0.46 -1.04 9.07
C LEU A 16 0.62 -0.01 8.73
N ILE A 17 0.36 0.83 7.73
CA ILE A 17 1.21 1.95 7.36
C ILE A 17 0.46 3.24 7.71
N THR A 18 0.98 3.96 8.69
CA THR A 18 0.56 5.33 9.02
C THR A 18 1.22 6.31 8.08
N GLU A 19 0.60 7.49 7.92
CA GLU A 19 1.12 8.55 7.03
C GLU A 19 1.43 8.04 5.61
N ALA A 20 0.55 7.21 5.05
CA ALA A 20 0.77 6.50 3.79
C ALA A 20 1.03 7.44 2.57
N THR A 21 0.69 8.72 2.68
CA THR A 21 0.98 9.75 1.66
C THR A 21 2.41 10.29 1.72
N GLY A 22 3.13 10.06 2.83
CA GLY A 22 4.51 10.45 3.04
C GLY A 22 5.46 9.79 2.03
N PHE A 23 6.58 10.45 1.74
CA PHE A 23 7.52 9.99 0.70
C PHE A 23 8.03 8.56 0.94
N LEU A 24 8.56 8.30 2.14
CA LEU A 24 9.11 6.99 2.49
C LEU A 24 8.02 5.90 2.56
N ALA A 25 6.84 6.23 3.09
CA ALA A 25 5.73 5.29 3.21
C ALA A 25 5.28 4.76 1.85
N LYS A 26 5.23 5.61 0.82
CA LYS A 26 4.91 5.21 -0.55
C LYS A 26 5.96 4.26 -1.14
N ILE A 27 7.24 4.53 -0.89
CA ILE A 27 8.35 3.68 -1.34
C ILE A 27 8.27 2.32 -0.67
N LEU A 28 8.03 2.29 0.65
CA LEU A 28 7.87 1.05 1.39
C LEU A 28 6.70 0.21 0.87
N LEU A 29 5.55 0.86 0.65
CA LEU A 29 4.35 0.22 0.07
C LEU A 29 4.64 -0.40 -1.30
N GLU A 30 5.21 0.38 -2.23
CA GLU A 30 5.59 -0.12 -3.57
C GLU A 30 6.55 -1.29 -3.46
N LYS A 31 7.58 -1.14 -2.63
CA LYS A 31 8.63 -2.14 -2.46
C LYS A 31 8.06 -3.46 -1.96
N ILE A 32 7.26 -3.44 -0.88
CA ILE A 32 6.63 -4.65 -0.31
C ILE A 32 5.77 -5.33 -1.37
N LEU A 33 4.88 -4.59 -2.03
CA LEU A 33 4.00 -5.14 -3.05
C LEU A 33 4.75 -5.75 -4.24
N ARG A 34 5.90 -5.19 -4.63
CA ARG A 34 6.70 -5.67 -5.76
C ARG A 34 7.57 -6.87 -5.43
N VAL A 35 8.15 -6.92 -4.23
CA VAL A 35 9.15 -7.93 -3.83
C VAL A 35 8.57 -9.07 -3.01
N GLN A 36 7.48 -8.84 -2.27
CA GLN A 36 6.76 -9.86 -1.51
C GLN A 36 5.24 -9.75 -1.77
N PRO A 37 4.77 -10.22 -2.93
CA PRO A 37 3.34 -10.19 -3.28
C PRO A 37 2.47 -11.10 -2.39
N ASN A 38 3.08 -12.01 -1.61
CA ASN A 38 2.39 -12.90 -0.68
C ASN A 38 2.20 -12.28 0.72
N VAL A 39 2.39 -10.96 0.87
CA VAL A 39 1.90 -10.26 2.05
C VAL A 39 0.39 -10.47 2.18
N LYS A 40 -0.11 -10.71 3.39
CA LYS A 40 -1.56 -10.98 3.60
C LYS A 40 -2.39 -9.74 3.33
N GLY A 41 -1.95 -8.58 3.82
CA GLY A 41 -2.62 -7.31 3.57
C GLY A 41 -1.86 -6.09 4.10
N LEU A 42 -2.14 -4.94 3.49
CA LEU A 42 -1.58 -3.64 3.83
C LEU A 42 -2.73 -2.69 4.16
N TYR A 43 -2.79 -2.25 5.41
CA TYR A 43 -3.74 -1.25 5.85
C TYR A 43 -3.08 0.13 5.75
N LEU A 44 -3.71 1.04 5.01
CA LEU A 44 -3.23 2.41 4.87
C LEU A 44 -4.15 3.34 5.63
N LEU A 45 -3.60 4.07 6.60
CA LEU A 45 -4.36 5.07 7.33
C LEU A 45 -4.23 6.43 6.63
N LEU A 46 -5.36 6.95 6.14
CA LEU A 46 -5.45 8.22 5.44
C LEU A 46 -6.34 9.22 6.19
N ARG A 47 -5.94 10.49 6.17
CA ARG A 47 -6.81 11.60 6.58
C ARG A 47 -7.86 11.82 5.51
N ALA A 48 -9.12 11.55 5.81
CA ALA A 48 -10.18 11.76 4.84
C ALA A 48 -11.52 11.91 5.57
N ALA A 49 -12.44 12.68 4.98
CA ALA A 49 -13.78 12.82 5.50
C ALA A 49 -14.54 11.48 5.45
N ASP A 50 -14.39 10.76 4.35
CA ASP A 50 -15.07 9.49 4.08
C ASP A 50 -14.21 8.53 3.24
N ALA A 51 -14.71 7.31 3.03
CA ALA A 51 -14.03 6.28 2.26
C ALA A 51 -13.81 6.65 0.78
N LYS A 52 -14.73 7.42 0.18
CA LYS A 52 -14.62 7.87 -1.21
C LYS A 52 -13.44 8.83 -1.38
N SER A 53 -13.35 9.80 -0.47
CA SER A 53 -12.26 10.76 -0.37
C SER A 53 -10.93 10.06 -0.10
N ALA A 54 -10.91 9.07 0.79
CA ALA A 54 -9.72 8.26 1.05
C ALA A 54 -9.25 7.50 -0.20
N THR A 55 -10.19 6.90 -0.92
CA THR A 55 -9.93 6.18 -2.17
C THR A 55 -9.35 7.13 -3.22
N HIS A 56 -9.98 8.30 -3.41
CA HIS A 56 -9.48 9.33 -4.32
C HIS A 56 -8.05 9.78 -3.97
N ARG A 57 -7.79 10.05 -2.68
CA ARG A 57 -6.45 10.41 -2.19
C ARG A 57 -5.44 9.28 -2.40
N MET A 58 -5.79 8.03 -2.10
CA MET A 58 -4.93 6.87 -2.38
C MET A 58 -4.56 6.82 -3.87
N HIS A 59 -5.54 6.96 -4.75
CA HIS A 59 -5.30 6.95 -6.19
C HIS A 59 -4.38 8.09 -6.62
N ASN A 60 -4.63 9.33 -6.21
CA ASN A 60 -3.91 10.49 -6.72
C ASN A 60 -2.54 10.74 -6.06
N GLU A 61 -2.41 10.45 -4.77
CA GLU A 61 -1.22 10.78 -3.98
C GLU A 61 -0.24 9.60 -3.86
N ILE A 62 -0.73 8.37 -4.01
CA ILE A 62 0.03 7.13 -3.80
C ILE A 62 0.16 6.35 -5.10
N ILE A 63 -0.84 5.56 -5.49
CA ILE A 63 -0.70 4.57 -6.57
C ILE A 63 -0.68 5.18 -7.98
N GLY A 64 -1.15 6.43 -8.12
CA GLY A 64 -1.10 7.20 -9.35
C GLY A 64 0.29 7.74 -9.69
N LYS A 65 1.22 7.79 -8.72
CA LYS A 65 2.57 8.33 -8.94
C LYS A 65 3.44 7.38 -9.78
N ASP A 66 4.41 7.96 -10.48
CA ASP A 66 5.38 7.22 -11.32
C ASP A 66 6.23 6.21 -10.52
N LEU A 67 6.31 6.39 -9.20
CA LEU A 67 6.87 5.41 -8.28
C LEU A 67 6.31 3.99 -8.52
N PHE A 68 5.01 3.88 -8.81
CA PHE A 68 4.34 2.60 -9.01
C PHE A 68 4.42 2.08 -10.46
N ARG A 69 5.16 2.76 -11.36
CA ARG A 69 5.28 2.37 -12.78
C ARG A 69 5.84 0.96 -12.95
N LEU A 70 6.84 0.59 -12.16
CA LEU A 70 7.44 -0.76 -12.22
C LEU A 70 6.44 -1.83 -11.74
N LEU A 71 5.74 -1.57 -10.64
CA LEU A 71 4.70 -2.49 -10.15
C LEU A 71 3.56 -2.62 -11.18
N LYS A 72 3.11 -1.52 -11.79
CA LYS A 72 2.11 -1.52 -12.88
C LYS A 72 2.58 -2.34 -14.08
N GLY A 73 3.82 -2.17 -14.52
CA GLY A 73 4.40 -2.94 -15.61
C GLY A 73 4.46 -4.45 -15.30
N LYS A 74 4.80 -4.82 -14.07
CA LYS A 74 4.87 -6.23 -13.63
C LYS A 74 3.48 -6.87 -13.49
N SER A 75 2.48 -6.12 -13.02
CA SER A 75 1.12 -6.63 -12.79
C SER A 75 0.21 -6.53 -14.02
N GLY A 76 0.55 -5.70 -15.01
CA GLY A 76 -0.24 -5.51 -16.23
C GLY A 76 -1.68 -5.08 -15.95
N SER A 77 -2.64 -5.63 -16.70
CA SER A 77 -4.07 -5.39 -16.54
C SER A 77 -4.62 -5.79 -15.16
N ASN A 78 -3.92 -6.67 -14.45
CA ASN A 78 -4.33 -7.15 -13.12
C ASN A 78 -3.94 -6.18 -11.99
N PHE A 79 -3.26 -5.07 -12.27
CA PHE A 79 -2.77 -4.15 -11.24
C PHE A 79 -3.86 -3.68 -10.29
N ASN A 80 -4.99 -3.19 -10.81
CA ASN A 80 -6.07 -2.68 -9.96
C ASN A 80 -6.69 -3.78 -9.07
N SER A 81 -6.87 -4.98 -9.62
CA SER A 81 -7.36 -6.16 -8.88
C SER A 81 -6.37 -6.62 -7.81
N PHE A 82 -5.08 -6.56 -8.11
CA PHE A 82 -4.01 -6.86 -7.16
C PHE A 82 -4.00 -5.86 -6.00
N ILE A 83 -4.07 -4.56 -6.29
CA ILE A 83 -4.10 -3.52 -5.26
C ILE A 83 -5.35 -3.65 -4.39
N SER A 84 -6.54 -3.84 -4.96
CA SER A 84 -7.78 -3.97 -4.17
C SER A 84 -7.80 -5.21 -3.27
N LYS A 85 -7.13 -6.30 -3.68
CA LYS A 85 -6.98 -7.51 -2.85
C LYS A 85 -5.99 -7.34 -1.71
N LYS A 86 -4.96 -6.49 -1.88
CA LYS A 86 -3.85 -6.37 -0.93
C LYS A 86 -3.93 -5.14 -0.04
N VAL A 87 -4.62 -4.09 -0.47
CA VAL A 87 -4.65 -2.80 0.21
C VAL A 87 -6.05 -2.52 0.74
N THR A 88 -6.14 -2.20 2.02
CA THR A 88 -7.36 -1.75 2.68
C THR A 88 -7.16 -0.36 3.26
N LEU A 89 -8.14 0.52 3.09
CA LEU A 89 -8.06 1.90 3.56
C LEU A 89 -8.76 2.04 4.91
N GLY A 90 -8.05 2.63 5.87
CA GLY A 90 -8.63 3.19 7.08
C GLY A 90 -8.70 4.70 6.95
N THR A 91 -9.78 5.30 7.46
CA THR A 91 -9.92 6.76 7.55
C THR A 91 -9.81 7.21 9.00
N PHE A 92 -9.18 8.36 9.21
CA PHE A 92 -9.38 9.11 10.45
C PHE A 92 -9.88 10.52 10.14
N HIS A 93 -10.92 10.91 10.87
CA HIS A 93 -11.56 12.19 10.75
C HIS A 93 -10.84 13.19 11.66
N VAL A 94 -10.37 14.30 11.10
CA VAL A 94 -9.89 15.42 11.90
C VAL A 94 -11.11 16.26 12.24
N LYS A 95 -11.48 16.33 13.52
CA LYS A 95 -12.35 17.41 14.00
C LYS A 95 -11.50 18.69 13.97
N THR A 96 -11.59 19.46 12.89
CA THR A 96 -11.16 20.86 12.87
C THR A 96 -12.23 21.73 13.48
#